data_AF-A0A538PGH3-F1
#
_entry.id   AF-A0A538PGH3-F1
#
_cell.length_a   1.000
_cell.length_b   1.000
_cell.length_c   1.000
_cell.angle_alpha   90.00
_cell.angle_beta   90.00
_cell.angle_gamma   90.00
#
_symmetry.space_group_name_H-M   'P 1'
#
loop_
_entity.id
_entity.type
_entity.pdbx_description
1 polymer ?
#
loop_
_entity_poly.entity_id
_entity_poly.type
_entity_poly.pdbx_seq_one_letter_code
_entity_poly.pdbx_strand_id
1 'polypeptide(L)'
;MTRARSVPAVIPVVPPLLALAASLAGCAAPDAVLGGVTQAVTLTEVTNFGSNPGALKMFTFVPSGLPSGAPLVVVLHGCTESASSYSTETEWGNLAGRFGFA
;
A
#
# COMPACT_ATOMS: atom_id res chain seq x y z
N MET A 1 60.90 30.16 30.71
CA MET A 1 60.59 30.78 29.40
C MET A 1 60.79 29.72 28.33
N THR A 2 59.76 28.91 28.10
CA THR A 2 59.85 27.61 27.42
C THR A 2 59.70 27.82 25.91
N ARG A 3 60.73 27.42 25.17
CA ARG A 3 60.84 27.50 23.70
C ARG A 3 59.81 26.57 23.04
N ALA A 4 58.71 27.13 22.53
CA ALA A 4 57.75 26.40 21.70
C ALA A 4 58.41 26.03 20.36
N ARG A 5 58.72 24.75 20.19
CA ARG A 5 59.21 24.18 18.92
C ARG A 5 58.04 24.02 17.95
N SER A 6 58.21 24.63 16.79
CA SER A 6 57.42 24.50 15.57
C SER A 6 57.37 23.07 15.05
N VAL A 7 56.16 22.52 14.87
CA VAL A 7 55.91 21.29 14.11
C VAL A 7 55.39 21.70 12.71
N PRO A 8 56.01 21.28 11.60
CA PRO A 8 55.48 21.55 10.27
C PRO A 8 54.37 20.53 9.98
N ALA A 9 53.14 21.02 9.79
CA ALA A 9 52.06 20.20 9.27
C ALA A 9 52.26 20.03 7.75
N VAL A 10 52.64 18.82 7.35
CA VAL A 10 52.67 18.38 5.95
C VAL A 10 51.23 18.27 5.46
N ILE A 11 50.86 19.08 4.47
CA ILE A 11 49.56 19.03 3.78
C ILE A 11 49.68 18.02 2.63
N PRO A 12 48.96 16.87 2.64
CA PRO A 12 48.94 15.99 1.48
C PRO A 12 48.06 16.60 0.37
N VAL A 13 48.68 16.88 -0.77
CA VAL A 13 48.00 17.24 -2.03
C VAL A 13 47.36 15.97 -2.61
N VAL A 14 46.02 15.90 -2.60
CA VAL A 14 45.26 14.89 -3.34
C VAL A 14 44.84 15.49 -4.68
N PRO A 15 45.20 14.93 -5.84
CA PRO A 15 44.77 15.46 -7.13
C PRO A 15 43.30 15.09 -7.41
N PRO A 16 42.53 15.94 -8.11
CA PRO A 16 41.15 15.65 -8.45
C PRO A 16 41.14 14.77 -9.71
N LEU A 17 40.89 13.47 -9.54
CA LEU A 17 40.62 12.59 -10.68
C LEU A 17 39.14 12.71 -11.06
N LEU A 18 38.94 13.47 -12.13
CA LEU A 18 37.75 13.64 -12.96
C LEU A 18 36.79 12.43 -12.90
N ALA A 19 35.59 12.68 -12.37
CA ALA A 19 34.45 11.79 -12.51
C ALA A 19 33.93 11.85 -13.95
N LEU A 20 33.97 10.73 -14.67
CA LEU A 20 33.25 10.56 -15.92
C LEU A 20 31.79 10.27 -15.60
N ALA A 21 30.94 11.30 -15.66
CA ALA A 21 29.50 11.16 -15.52
C ALA A 21 28.91 10.48 -16.76
N ALA A 22 28.57 9.19 -16.65
CA ALA A 22 27.70 8.53 -17.61
C ALA A 22 26.24 8.93 -17.31
N SER A 23 25.67 9.82 -18.12
CA SER A 23 24.29 10.24 -18.03
C SER A 23 23.35 9.13 -18.52
N LEU A 24 22.95 8.23 -17.63
CA LEU A 24 21.75 7.40 -17.82
C LEU A 24 20.53 8.25 -17.46
N ALA A 25 20.08 9.08 -18.40
CA ALA A 25 18.74 9.64 -18.36
C ALA A 25 17.74 8.55 -18.79
N GLY A 26 17.56 7.54 -17.93
CA GLY A 26 16.38 6.67 -17.97
C GLY A 26 15.21 7.42 -17.32
N CYS A 27 14.00 7.26 -17.85
CA CYS A 27 12.82 7.86 -17.24
C CYS A 27 12.68 7.33 -15.79
N ALA A 28 12.88 8.20 -14.81
CA ALA A 28 12.38 7.93 -13.48
C ALA A 28 10.85 8.00 -13.58
N ALA A 29 10.19 6.86 -13.80
CA ALA A 29 8.84 6.74 -13.30
C ALA A 29 8.93 7.03 -11.79
N PRO A 30 8.15 7.96 -11.22
CA PRO A 30 8.02 7.94 -9.79
C PRO A 30 7.47 6.55 -9.46
N ASP A 31 8.26 5.75 -8.73
CA ASP A 31 7.75 4.68 -7.90
C ASP A 31 6.78 5.35 -6.91
N ALA A 32 5.56 5.59 -7.39
CA ALA A 32 4.44 6.01 -6.59
C ALA A 32 4.19 4.84 -5.65
N VAL A 33 4.84 4.91 -4.48
CA VAL A 33 4.49 4.24 -3.22
C VAL A 33 3.56 3.05 -3.46
N LEU A 34 4.11 1.93 -3.97
CA LEU A 34 3.39 0.65 -4.06
C LEU A 34 3.31 -0.04 -2.69
N GLY A 35 3.15 0.77 -1.64
CA GLY A 35 3.03 0.37 -0.25
C GLY A 35 1.67 0.76 0.29
N GLY A 36 0.61 0.37 -0.42
CA GLY A 36 -0.69 0.26 0.23
C GLY A 36 -0.59 -0.89 1.23
N VAL A 37 -0.36 -0.56 2.51
CA VAL A 37 -0.60 -1.50 3.60
C VAL A 37 -1.98 -2.13 3.38
N THR A 38 -2.09 -3.46 3.40
CA THR A 38 -3.39 -4.11 3.42
C THR A 38 -4.08 -3.67 4.70
N GLN A 39 -5.14 -2.88 4.56
CA GLN A 39 -5.85 -2.34 5.71
C GLN A 39 -6.95 -3.31 6.09
N ALA A 40 -7.04 -3.67 7.37
CA ALA A 40 -8.17 -4.44 7.85
C ALA A 40 -9.47 -3.70 7.52
N VAL A 41 -10.32 -4.32 6.70
CA VAL A 41 -11.62 -3.78 6.34
C VAL A 41 -12.67 -4.25 7.33
N THR A 42 -13.56 -3.35 7.73
CA THR A 42 -14.69 -3.69 8.61
C THR A 42 -15.93 -3.95 7.77
N LEU A 43 -16.45 -5.17 7.86
CA LEU A 43 -17.70 -5.55 7.22
C LEU A 43 -18.91 -5.07 8.05
N THR A 44 -19.95 -4.62 7.37
CA THR A 44 -21.24 -4.26 7.98
C THR A 44 -22.28 -5.33 7.68
N GLU A 45 -22.93 -5.89 8.70
CA GLU A 45 -24.04 -6.85 8.50
C GLU A 45 -25.28 -6.13 7.97
N VAL A 46 -25.90 -6.70 6.94
CA VAL A 46 -27.18 -6.25 6.39
C VAL A 46 -28.24 -7.27 6.80
N THR A 47 -29.21 -6.84 7.61
CA THR A 47 -30.22 -7.73 8.19
C THR A 47 -31.54 -7.74 7.42
N ASN A 48 -31.77 -6.78 6.52
CA ASN A 48 -32.98 -6.70 5.71
C ASN A 48 -32.65 -6.51 4.23
N PHE A 49 -32.43 -7.62 3.54
CA PHE A 49 -32.12 -7.67 2.10
C PHE A 49 -33.20 -8.41 1.27
N GLY A 50 -34.40 -8.61 1.85
CA GLY A 50 -35.53 -9.26 1.20
C GLY A 50 -35.76 -10.71 1.65
N SER A 51 -36.50 -11.48 0.82
CA SER A 51 -36.86 -12.87 1.11
C SER A 51 -35.62 -13.74 1.31
N ASN A 52 -35.50 -14.36 2.48
CA ASN A 52 -34.34 -15.16 2.86
C ASN A 52 -34.75 -16.54 3.42
N PRO A 53 -35.31 -17.42 2.58
CA PRO A 53 -35.71 -18.76 3.03
C PRO A 53 -34.51 -19.62 3.46
N GLY A 54 -33.30 -19.28 3.02
CA GLY A 54 -32.05 -19.94 3.38
C GLY A 54 -31.42 -19.46 4.69
N ALA A 55 -32.05 -18.50 5.39
CA ALA A 55 -31.52 -17.89 6.62
C ALA A 55 -30.05 -17.41 6.48
N LEU A 56 -29.71 -16.90 5.31
CA LEU A 56 -28.38 -16.39 4.99
C LEU A 56 -28.06 -15.13 5.80
N LYS A 57 -26.78 -14.91 6.09
CA LYS A 57 -26.27 -13.63 6.59
C LYS A 57 -25.59 -12.88 5.44
N MET A 58 -25.84 -11.58 5.36
CA MET A 58 -25.23 -10.72 4.35
C MET A 58 -24.33 -9.70 5.04
N PHE A 59 -23.17 -9.46 4.43
CA PHE A 59 -22.21 -8.46 4.88
C PHE A 59 -21.75 -7.62 3.69
N THR A 60 -21.52 -6.33 3.92
CA THR A 60 -21.08 -5.39 2.89
C THR A 60 -19.86 -4.61 3.35
N PHE A 61 -19.01 -4.25 2.40
CA PHE A 61 -18.00 -3.22 2.53
C PHE A 61 -18.21 -2.21 1.41
N VAL A 62 -18.18 -0.91 1.72
CA VAL A 62 -18.30 0.15 0.72
C VAL A 62 -17.16 1.13 0.94
N PRO A 63 -16.21 1.27 -0.01
CA PRO A 63 -15.17 2.28 0.08
C PRO A 63 -15.74 3.69 0.20
N SER A 64 -15.04 4.56 0.93
CA SER A 64 -15.41 5.98 1.00
C SER A 64 -15.27 6.64 -0.38
N GLY A 65 -16.20 7.54 -0.71
CA GLY A 65 -16.16 8.30 -1.97
C GLY A 65 -16.51 7.51 -3.23
N LEU A 66 -17.08 6.30 -3.09
CA LEU A 66 -17.52 5.50 -4.23
C LEU A 66 -18.64 6.24 -5.01
N PRO A 67 -18.51 6.45 -6.33
CA PRO A 67 -19.49 7.19 -7.10
C PRO A 67 -20.81 6.41 -7.25
N SER A 68 -21.90 7.13 -7.47
CA SER A 68 -23.18 6.51 -7.83
C SER A 68 -23.05 5.69 -9.10
N GLY A 69 -23.64 4.48 -9.10
CA GLY A 69 -23.55 3.56 -10.25
C GLY A 69 -22.23 2.81 -10.36
N ALA A 70 -21.37 2.86 -9.33
CA ALA A 70 -20.19 2.02 -9.27
C ALA A 70 -20.54 0.52 -9.36
N PRO A 71 -19.65 -0.32 -9.90
CA PRO A 71 -19.87 -1.76 -9.98
C PRO A 71 -20.04 -2.39 -8.60
N LEU A 72 -20.88 -3.42 -8.53
CA LEU A 72 -21.04 -4.28 -7.37
C LEU A 72 -20.40 -5.64 -7.65
N VAL A 73 -19.58 -6.11 -6.73
CA VAL A 73 -18.99 -7.45 -6.72
C VAL A 73 -19.59 -8.23 -5.56
N VAL A 74 -20.17 -9.39 -5.85
CA VAL A 74 -20.69 -10.31 -4.82
C VAL A 74 -19.80 -11.53 -4.78
N VAL A 75 -19.32 -11.87 -3.59
CA VAL A 75 -18.43 -13.01 -3.37
C VAL A 75 -19.02 -13.95 -2.32
N LEU A 76 -18.75 -15.24 -2.46
CA LEU A 76 -19.21 -16.29 -1.56
C LEU A 76 -18.00 -17.05 -1.05
N HIS A 77 -17.95 -17.25 0.25
CA HIS A 77 -16.91 -18.03 0.88
C HIS A 77 -17.12 -19.53 0.67
N GLY A 78 -16.07 -20.32 0.85
CA GLY A 78 -16.11 -21.77 0.79
C GLY A 78 -16.64 -22.41 2.07
N CYS A 79 -16.64 -23.74 2.09
CA CYS A 79 -16.98 -24.52 3.28
C CYS A 79 -16.04 -24.15 4.44
N THR A 80 -16.57 -24.12 5.66
CA THR A 80 -15.85 -23.80 6.92
C THR A 80 -15.37 -22.35 7.07
N GLU A 81 -15.50 -21.52 6.04
CA GLU A 81 -15.15 -20.11 6.09
C GLU A 81 -16.31 -19.25 6.61
N SER A 82 -15.98 -18.03 7.02
CA SER A 82 -16.92 -16.97 7.40
C SER A 82 -16.73 -15.76 6.48
N ALA A 83 -17.71 -14.85 6.44
CA ALA A 83 -17.57 -13.62 5.66
C ALA A 83 -16.33 -12.80 6.07
N SER A 84 -16.05 -12.69 7.37
CA SER A 84 -14.88 -11.97 7.88
C SER A 84 -13.57 -12.64 7.50
N SER A 85 -13.43 -13.96 7.70
CA SER A 85 -12.21 -14.68 7.34
C SER A 85 -11.97 -14.61 5.83
N TYR A 86 -13.01 -14.84 5.03
CA TYR A 86 -12.90 -14.78 3.58
C TYR A 86 -12.50 -13.39 3.08
N SER A 87 -13.09 -12.32 3.65
CA SER A 87 -12.70 -10.94 3.31
C SER A 87 -11.26 -10.61 3.67
N THR A 88 -10.75 -11.15 4.79
CA THR A 88 -9.34 -10.95 5.19
C THR A 88 -8.40 -11.71 4.25
N GLU A 89 -8.61 -13.00 4.02
CA GLU A 89 -7.68 -13.81 3.22
C GLU A 89 -7.63 -13.40 1.73
N THR A 90 -8.74 -12.91 1.19
CA THR A 90 -8.84 -12.50 -0.23
C THR A 90 -8.53 -11.03 -0.46
N GLU A 91 -8.57 -10.21 0.59
CA GLU A 91 -8.35 -8.77 0.52
C GLU A 91 -9.33 -8.03 -0.43
N TRP A 92 -10.54 -8.59 -0.65
CA TRP A 92 -11.55 -8.00 -1.55
C TRP A 92 -11.86 -6.54 -1.22
N GLY A 93 -11.94 -6.17 0.05
CA GLY A 93 -12.19 -4.78 0.45
C GLY A 93 -11.03 -3.82 0.10
N ASN A 94 -9.77 -4.27 0.19
CA ASN A 94 -8.64 -3.47 -0.27
C ASN A 94 -8.64 -3.33 -1.80
N LEU A 95 -9.02 -4.38 -2.52
CA LEU A 95 -9.22 -4.32 -3.97
C LEU A 95 -10.37 -3.37 -4.34
N ALA A 96 -11.47 -3.38 -3.60
CA ALA A 96 -12.61 -2.49 -3.79
C ALA A 96 -12.19 -1.01 -3.70
N GLY A 97 -11.39 -0.65 -2.69
CA GLY A 97 -10.83 0.69 -2.55
C GLY A 97 -9.86 1.08 -3.67
N ARG A 98 -9.09 0.11 -4.20
CA ARG A 98 -8.12 0.35 -5.27
C ARG A 98 -8.75 0.47 -6.66
N PHE A 99 -9.81 -0.28 -6.92
CA PHE A 99 -10.41 -0.41 -8.25
C PHE A 99 -11.79 0.24 -8.36
N GLY A 100 -12.35 0.77 -7.27
CA GLY A 100 -13.58 1.56 -7.30
C GLY A 100 -14.82 0.72 -7.53
N PHE A 101 -14.99 -0.34 -6.74
CA PHE A 101 -16.23 -1.12 -6.65
C PHE A 101 -16.70 -1.26 -5.20
N ALA A 102 -17.91 -1.75 -5.00
CA ALA A 102 -18.41 -2.24 -3.71
C ALA A 102 -18.41 -3.77 -3.70
#